data_AF-A0A8X6P1U5-F1
#
_entry.id   AF-A0A8X6P1U5-F1
#
_cell.length_a   1.000
_cell.length_b   1.000
_cell.length_c   1.000
_cell.angle_alpha   90.00
_cell.angle_beta   90.00
_cell.angle_gamma   90.00
#
_symmetry.space_group_name_H-M   'P 1'
#
loop_
_entity.id
_entity.type
_entity.pdbx_description
1 polymer ?
#
loop_
_entity_poly.entity_id
_entity_poly.type
_entity_poly.pdbx_seq_one_letter_code
_entity_poly.pdbx_strand_id
1 'polypeptide(L)'
;ERVLPVNQRQRVFPNGTLLIMAMQPGMDDGLYSCEVSPGQDMTAVSRSFRIIIRSESFSIPFAKVIVVKRIAVGSSPRQSKVILR
;
A
#
# COMPACT_ATOMS: atom_id res chain seq x y z
N GLU A 1 5.32 7.03 -9.77
CA GLU A 1 3.90 6.86 -9.40
C GLU A 1 3.21 5.72 -10.16
N ARG A 2 2.79 4.69 -9.43
CA ARG A 2 2.10 3.50 -9.97
C ARG A 2 0.89 3.14 -9.12
N VAL A 3 -0.25 2.87 -9.77
CA VAL A 3 -1.48 2.45 -9.11
C VAL A 3 -1.37 1.00 -8.67
N LEU A 4 -1.64 0.71 -7.40
CA LEU A 4 -1.65 -0.67 -6.89
C LEU A 4 -3.01 -1.34 -7.14
N PRO A 5 -3.05 -2.67 -7.38
CA PRO A 5 -1.90 -3.58 -7.41
C PRO A 5 -1.12 -3.53 -8.74
N VAL A 6 0.22 -3.59 -8.68
CA VAL A 6 1.11 -3.65 -9.86
C VAL A 6 1.63 -5.05 -10.17
N ASN A 7 1.47 -6.01 -9.24
CA ASN A 7 1.87 -7.39 -9.43
C ASN A 7 0.95 -8.35 -8.65
N GLN A 8 1.06 -9.65 -8.93
CA GLN A 8 0.20 -10.70 -8.33
C GLN A 8 0.40 -10.90 -6.82
N ARG A 9 1.48 -10.36 -6.24
CA ARG A 9 1.73 -10.43 -4.79
C ARG A 9 0.92 -9.39 -4.01
N GLN A 10 0.29 -8.44 -4.69
CA GLN A 10 -0.38 -7.30 -4.07
C GLN A 10 -1.90 -7.42 -4.16
N ARG A 11 -2.59 -7.02 -3.09
CA ARG A 11 -4.04 -6.92 -3.04
C ARG A 11 -4.46 -5.67 -2.30
N VAL A 12 -5.31 -4.85 -2.92
CA VAL A 12 -5.92 -3.68 -2.29
C VAL A 12 -7.36 -4.01 -1.93
N PHE A 13 -7.74 -3.73 -0.69
CA PHE A 13 -9.10 -3.93 -0.20
C PHE A 13 -9.85 -2.59 -0.19
N PRO A 14 -11.18 -2.60 -0.42
CA PRO A 14 -12.01 -1.38 -0.42
C PRO A 14 -11.95 -0.57 0.88
N ASN A 15 -11.57 -1.19 1.99
CA ASN A 15 -11.40 -0.55 3.30
C ASN A 15 -10.07 0.23 3.45
N GLY A 16 -9.26 0.34 2.38
CA GLY A 16 -7.99 1.05 2.40
C GLY A 16 -6.82 0.24 2.94
N THR A 17 -6.95 -1.09 3.00
CA THR A 17 -5.84 -2.00 3.34
C THR A 17 -5.11 -2.45 2.08
N LEU A 18 -3.78 -2.33 2.10
CA LEU A 18 -2.88 -3.00 1.14
C LEU A 18 -2.32 -4.26 1.79
N LEU A 19 -2.30 -5.37 1.06
CA LEU A 19 -1.60 -6.60 1.41
C LEU A 19 -0.54 -6.86 0.34
N ILE A 20 0.71 -7.12 0.77
CA ILE A 20 1.80 -7.57 -0.09
C ILE A 20 2.27 -8.92 0.44
N MET A 21 2.24 -9.97 -0.39
CA MET A 21 2.67 -11.32 -0.05
C MET A 21 4.12 -11.54 -0.47
N ALA A 22 4.90 -12.29 0.31
CA ALA A 22 6.30 -12.62 0.00
C ALA A 22 7.12 -11.37 -0.40
N MET A 23 7.22 -10.41 0.51
CA MET A 23 7.90 -9.13 0.28
C MET A 23 9.37 -9.33 -0.09
N GLN A 24 9.86 -8.51 -1.00
CA GLN A 24 11.22 -8.53 -1.49
C GLN A 24 11.91 -7.18 -1.26
N PRO A 25 13.07 -7.16 -0.58
CA PRO A 25 13.91 -5.97 -0.49
C PRO A 25 14.27 -5.43 -1.89
N GLY A 26 14.32 -4.12 -2.02
CA GLY A 26 14.55 -3.38 -3.27
C GLY A 26 13.35 -3.31 -4.22
N MET A 27 12.40 -4.27 -4.15
CA MET A 27 11.23 -4.30 -5.03
C MET A 27 9.98 -3.74 -4.39
N ASP A 28 9.71 -4.10 -3.12
CA ASP A 28 8.51 -3.66 -2.40
C ASP A 28 8.82 -2.50 -1.43
N ASP A 29 10.08 -2.07 -1.32
CA ASP A 29 10.48 -0.83 -0.66
C ASP A 29 9.91 0.39 -1.37
N GLY A 30 9.57 1.44 -0.62
CA GLY A 30 9.17 2.70 -1.21
C GLY A 30 8.21 3.52 -0.38
N LEU A 31 7.78 4.65 -0.96
CA LEU A 31 6.78 5.53 -0.37
C LEU A 31 5.40 5.16 -0.93
N TYR A 32 4.53 4.69 -0.04
CA TYR A 32 3.17 4.32 -0.38
C TYR A 32 2.23 5.43 0.05
N SER A 33 1.28 5.79 -0.81
CA SER A 33 0.29 6.83 -0.57
C SER A 33 -1.12 6.28 -0.80
N CYS A 34 -2.04 6.56 0.11
CA CYS A 34 -3.47 6.45 -0.18
C CYS A 34 -3.98 7.83 -0.53
N GLU A 35 -4.58 7.94 -1.70
CA GLU A 35 -5.25 9.13 -2.18
C GLU A 35 -6.74 8.86 -2.24
N VAL A 36 -7.52 9.71 -1.59
CA VAL A 36 -8.98 9.70 -1.70
C VAL A 36 -9.38 10.99 -2.38
N SER A 37 -10.09 10.86 -3.50
CA SER A 37 -10.66 11.98 -4.25
C SER A 37 -12.15 12.12 -3.90
N PRO A 38 -12.53 13.03 -2.99
CA PRO A 38 -13.92 13.25 -2.61
C PRO A 38 -14.69 14.02 -3.71
N GLY A 39 -14.93 13.40 -4.87
CA GLY A 39 -15.74 14.00 -5.94
C GLY A 39 -15.22 15.37 -6.44
N GLN A 40 -16.06 16.08 -7.19
CA GLN A 40 -15.67 17.26 -7.97
C GLN A 40 -15.46 18.54 -7.12
N ASP A 41 -15.86 18.55 -5.84
CA ASP A 41 -15.96 19.78 -5.04
C ASP A 41 -15.19 19.77 -3.70
N MET A 42 -14.35 18.75 -3.45
CA MET A 42 -13.52 18.68 -2.24
C MET A 42 -12.06 18.37 -2.57
N THR A 43 -11.17 18.83 -1.69
CA THR A 43 -9.73 18.59 -1.80
C THR A 43 -9.41 17.10 -1.62
N ALA A 44 -8.61 16.56 -2.54
CA ALA A 44 -8.08 15.21 -2.40
C ALA A 44 -7.22 15.12 -1.14
N VAL A 45 -7.46 14.08 -0.35
CA VAL A 45 -6.68 13.82 0.87
C VAL A 45 -5.71 12.69 0.60
N SER A 46 -4.43 12.94 0.86
CA SER A 46 -3.36 11.97 0.71
C SER A 46 -2.70 11.66 2.05
N ARG A 47 -2.48 10.38 2.35
CA ARG A 47 -1.66 9.93 3.48
C ARG A 47 -0.58 8.98 2.99
N SER A 48 0.66 9.29 3.36
CA SER A 48 1.84 8.55 2.90
C SER A 48 2.57 7.87 4.04
N PHE A 49 3.17 6.71 3.77
CA PHE A 49 4.08 6.02 4.67
C PHE A 49 5.18 5.31 3.88
N ARG A 50 6.37 5.24 4.47
CA ARG A 50 7.51 4.55 3.86
C ARG A 50 7.56 3.11 4.36
N ILE A 51 7.71 2.16 3.44
CA ILE A 51 8.06 0.78 3.73
C ILE A 51 9.55 0.63 3.45
N ILE A 52 10.27 0.10 4.43
CA ILE A 52 11.67 -0.33 4.30
C ILE A 52 11.71 -1.79 4.71
N ILE A 53 12.07 -2.66 3.79
CA ILE A 53 12.14 -4.10 4.02
C ILE A 53 13.57 -4.44 4.36
N ARG A 54 13.76 -5.01 5.55
CA ARG A 54 15.05 -5.55 5.98
C ARG A 54 14.89 -7.05 6.06
N SER A 55 15.64 -7.76 5.24
CA SER A 55 15.83 -9.21 5.39
C SER A 55 17.10 -9.43 6.20
N GLU A 56 17.00 -10.13 7.32
CA GLU A 56 18.19 -10.75 7.89
C GLU A 56 18.55 -11.97 7.04
N SER A 57 19.85 -12.17 6.83
CA SER A 57 20.41 -13.29 6.06
C SER A 57 20.19 -14.60 6.83
N PHE A 58 19.00 -15.16 6.73
CA PHE A 58 18.79 -16.57 7.03
C PHE A 58 17.73 -17.14 6.11
N SER A 59 18.04 -18.28 5.52
CA SER A 59 17.17 -19.07 4.64
C SER A 59 15.89 -19.47 5.39
N ILE A 60 14.92 -18.56 5.47
CA ILE A 60 13.54 -18.88 5.84
C ILE A 60 12.77 -18.95 4.51
N PRO A 61 12.34 -20.14 4.06
CA PRO A 61 11.69 -20.30 2.76
C PRO A 61 10.35 -19.56 2.63
N PHE A 62 9.86 -18.97 3.71
CA PHE A 62 8.53 -18.38 3.85
C PHE A 62 8.54 -17.17 4.78
N ALA A 63 9.41 -16.18 4.54
CA ALA A 63 9.23 -14.85 5.12
C ALA A 63 7.89 -14.24 4.66
N LYS A 64 6.78 -14.62 5.32
CA LYS A 64 5.46 -14.00 5.19
C LYS A 64 5.46 -12.72 6.00
N VAL A 65 6.10 -11.68 5.47
CA VAL A 65 5.89 -10.33 5.99
C VAL A 65 4.60 -9.81 5.37
N ILE A 66 3.54 -9.74 6.18
CA ILE A 66 2.23 -9.19 5.80
C ILE A 66 2.14 -7.79 6.42
N VAL A 67 2.31 -6.74 5.61
CA VAL A 67 2.09 -5.36 6.07
C VAL A 67 0.62 -5.06 5.84
N VAL A 68 -0.17 -5.11 6.91
CA VAL A 68 -1.55 -4.59 6.93
C VAL A 68 -1.48 -3.16 7.44
N LYS A 69 -1.36 -2.20 6.54
CA LYS A 69 -1.51 -0.79 6.92
C LYS A 69 -2.91 -0.33 6.54
N ARG A 70 -3.75 -0.07 7.54
CA ARG A 70 -5.03 0.60 7.35
C ARG A 70 -4.74 2.06 7.04
N ILE A 71 -5.09 2.51 5.85
CA ILE A 71 -4.98 3.93 5.51
C ILE A 71 -6.37 4.54 5.63
N ALA A 72 -6.74 4.89 6.86
CA ALA A 72 -8.00 5.55 7.14
C ALA A 72 -7.93 7.02 6.71
N VAL A 73 -8.64 7.35 5.64
CA VAL A 73 -9.01 8.69 5.23
C VAL A 73 -10.53 8.75 5.43
N GLY A 74 -11.03 9.73 6.17
CA GLY A 74 -12.38 9.72 6.77
C GLY A 74 -13.50 9.18 5.87
N SER A 75 -14.20 8.16 6.39
CA SER A 75 -15.58 7.67 6.11
C SER A 75 -16.23 7.69 4.71
N SER A 76 -15.58 8.12 3.62
CA SER A 76 -16.20 8.16 2.29
C SER A 76 -15.58 7.15 1.33
N PRO A 77 -16.33 6.14 0.85
CA PRO A 77 -15.85 5.12 -0.09
C PRO A 77 -15.76 5.62 -1.55
N ARG A 78 -15.94 6.91 -1.81
CA ARG A 78 -15.95 7.44 -3.17
C ARG A 78 -14.50 7.64 -3.64
N GLN A 79 -13.96 6.61 -4.28
CA GLN A 79 -12.67 6.58 -5.01
C GLN A 79 -11.40 6.72 -4.16
N SER A 80 -11.09 5.68 -3.38
CA SER A 80 -9.78 5.50 -2.73
C SER A 80 -8.83 4.76 -3.66
N LYS A 81 -7.61 5.27 -3.86
CA LYS A 81 -6.56 4.65 -4.66
C LYS A 81 -5.26 4.57 -3.88
N VAL A 82 -4.59 3.43 -3.96
CA VAL A 82 -3.26 3.26 -3.37
C VAL A 82 -2.20 3.39 -4.46
N ILE A 83 -1.16 4.17 -4.20
CA ILE A 83 -0.10 4.50 -5.14
C ILE A 83 1.25 4.20 -4.50
N LEU A 84 2.14 3.57 -5.27
CA LEU A 84 3.57 3.52 -4.98
C LEU A 84 4.24 4.69 -5.72
N ARG A 85 4.80 5.64 -4.98
CA ARG A 85 5.43 6.83 -5.55
C ARG A 85 6.80 6.52 -6.12
#